data_AF-A0A452UIL8-F1
#
_entry.id   AF-A0A452UIL8-F1
#
_cell.length_a   1.000
_cell.length_b   1.000
_cell.length_c   1.000
_cell.angle_alpha   90.00
_cell.angle_beta   90.00
_cell.angle_gamma   90.00
#
_symmetry.space_group_name_H-M   'P 1'
#
loop_
_entity.id
_entity.type
_entity.pdbx_description
1 polymer ?
#
loop_
_entity_poly.entity_id
_entity_poly.type
_entity_poly.pdbx_seq_one_letter_code
_entity_poly.pdbx_strand_id
1 'polypeptide(L)'
;LSSPPAWPQRSAECTDHYDTCPANEAAENQPHFQGVTGLRNLGNTCYMNAILQCLGSVSPLVEYFLSGKYITALQKDCSEVATAFAYVMTDMWLGDSECVSPEIFRAALGNLYPAFMKKTQQDAQEFLIYVLNELHEALKKYHRRRSYGKGSVPRCCRKVIANETSIITQLFEGQLNYSIMCLKCESCTYKNEVFTVLSLPIPSECECSLQDCLQCFFQQDTLTWNNQIHCSFCETKQETAVRASISKAPKIIIFHLKRFDILGTMKRKLRTDIHYPLTNLDLTPYICPVFRKHPKYNLCAVVNHFGDLDGGHYTAFCKNSVTQAWYSFDDTRVSEIPDTSVQTATAYLLFYSCQPFSIPIKKCKS
;
A
#
# COMPACT_ATOMS: atom_id res chain seq x y z
N LEU A 1 -72.35 -16.89 -13.88
CA LEU A 1 -72.64 -17.03 -12.43
C LEU A 1 -71.39 -17.61 -11.78
N SER A 2 -71.02 -17.06 -10.62
CA SER A 2 -69.97 -17.48 -9.67
C SER A 2 -68.81 -16.49 -9.53
N SER A 3 -69.01 -15.53 -8.63
CA SER A 3 -68.01 -14.66 -8.01
C SER A 3 -67.26 -15.42 -6.90
N PRO A 4 -65.98 -15.07 -6.61
CA PRO A 4 -65.25 -15.62 -5.46
C PRO A 4 -65.55 -14.87 -4.14
N PRO A 5 -65.31 -15.49 -2.96
CA PRO A 5 -65.83 -15.02 -1.68
C PRO A 5 -64.89 -14.08 -0.91
N ALA A 6 -65.52 -13.34 0.00
CA ALA A 6 -64.99 -12.29 0.85
C ALA A 6 -64.14 -12.77 2.04
N TRP A 7 -63.20 -11.93 2.45
CA TRP A 7 -62.39 -12.05 3.66
C TRP A 7 -63.13 -11.41 4.85
N PRO A 8 -63.12 -12.01 6.06
CA PRO A 8 -63.68 -11.36 7.25
C PRO A 8 -62.62 -10.51 7.98
N GLN A 9 -63.01 -9.26 8.28
CA GLN A 9 -62.37 -8.39 9.25
C GLN A 9 -62.64 -8.89 10.68
N ARG A 10 -61.60 -8.99 11.52
CA ARG A 10 -61.71 -8.83 12.97
C ARG A 10 -60.52 -8.08 13.53
N SER A 11 -60.84 -6.94 14.12
CA SER A 11 -60.03 -6.11 15.01
C SER A 11 -60.06 -6.67 16.44
N ALA A 12 -58.92 -6.84 17.09
CA ALA A 12 -58.74 -6.72 18.53
C ALA A 12 -57.24 -6.76 18.92
N GLU A 13 -56.78 -5.64 19.48
CA GLU A 13 -55.80 -5.50 20.58
C GLU A 13 -54.35 -6.02 20.39
N CYS A 14 -53.44 -5.06 20.15
CA CYS A 14 -52.00 -5.22 20.40
C CYS A 14 -51.71 -5.23 21.90
N THR A 15 -51.07 -6.29 22.38
CA THR A 15 -50.26 -6.27 23.60
C THR A 15 -48.86 -6.76 23.24
N ASP A 16 -47.87 -5.87 23.42
CA ASP A 16 -46.46 -6.10 23.16
C ASP A 16 -45.89 -7.12 24.16
N HIS A 17 -45.51 -8.30 23.66
CA HIS A 17 -44.59 -9.20 24.36
C HIS A 17 -43.20 -9.05 23.75
N TYR A 18 -42.31 -8.43 24.52
CA TYR A 18 -40.87 -8.44 24.28
C TYR A 18 -40.33 -9.86 24.52
N ASP A 19 -40.22 -10.65 23.46
CA ASP A 19 -39.44 -11.89 23.48
C ASP A 19 -37.96 -11.54 23.60
N THR A 20 -37.44 -11.71 24.81
CA THR A 20 -36.02 -11.64 25.15
C THR A 20 -35.37 -12.90 24.59
N CYS A 21 -34.61 -12.78 23.49
CA CYS A 21 -33.72 -13.85 23.07
C CYS A 21 -32.69 -14.10 24.18
N PRO A 22 -32.46 -15.36 24.59
CA PRO A 22 -31.45 -15.66 25.59
C PRO A 22 -30.09 -15.25 25.03
N ALA A 23 -29.36 -14.45 25.82
CA ALA A 23 -27.98 -14.13 25.55
C ALA A 23 -27.21 -15.45 25.39
N ASN A 24 -26.62 -15.67 24.22
CA ASN A 24 -25.63 -16.72 24.04
C ASN A 24 -24.40 -16.34 24.89
N GLU A 25 -24.40 -16.81 26.14
CA GLU A 25 -23.19 -17.03 26.93
C GLU A 25 -22.37 -18.14 26.26
N ALA A 26 -21.68 -17.78 25.18
CA ALA A 26 -20.69 -18.63 24.50
C ALA A 26 -19.68 -17.79 23.68
N ALA A 27 -19.38 -16.56 24.10
CA ALA A 27 -18.18 -15.86 23.64
C ALA A 27 -16.99 -16.33 24.50
N GLU A 28 -16.66 -17.62 24.41
CA GLU A 28 -15.46 -18.19 25.04
C GLU A 28 -14.22 -17.66 24.32
N ASN A 29 -13.48 -16.78 24.99
CA ASN A 29 -12.04 -16.47 24.84
C ASN A 29 -11.40 -16.89 23.51
N GLN A 30 -11.59 -16.10 22.45
CA GLN A 30 -10.58 -16.11 21.39
C GLN A 30 -9.30 -15.47 21.96
N PRO A 31 -8.14 -16.14 21.89
CA PRO A 31 -6.89 -15.54 22.34
C PRO A 31 -6.64 -14.24 21.57
N HIS A 32 -6.54 -13.12 22.29
CA HIS A 32 -6.17 -11.84 21.70
C HIS A 32 -4.72 -11.92 21.22
N PHE A 33 -4.52 -11.92 19.91
CA PHE A 33 -3.20 -11.91 19.31
C PHE A 33 -2.78 -10.48 18.98
N GLN A 34 -1.52 -10.15 19.29
CA GLN A 34 -0.95 -8.85 18.93
C GLN A 34 -1.00 -8.63 17.41
N GLY A 35 -1.49 -7.47 16.99
CA GLY A 35 -1.63 -7.13 15.58
C GLY A 35 -2.80 -7.82 14.89
N VAL A 36 -3.73 -8.44 15.63
CA VAL A 36 -4.98 -9.03 15.11
C VAL A 36 -6.17 -8.22 15.66
N THR A 37 -6.26 -6.97 15.22
CA THR A 37 -7.23 -5.98 15.70
C THR A 37 -7.92 -5.30 14.52
N GLY A 38 -9.25 -5.22 14.56
CA GLY A 38 -10.06 -4.54 13.53
C GLY A 38 -9.95 -3.02 13.60
N LEU A 39 -10.38 -2.33 12.54
CA LEU A 39 -10.43 -0.87 12.48
C LEU A 39 -11.85 -0.39 12.21
N ARG A 40 -12.32 0.58 13.01
CA ARG A 40 -13.65 1.15 12.87
C ARG A 40 -13.79 1.91 11.54
N ASN A 41 -14.82 1.60 10.76
CA ASN A 41 -15.18 2.40 9.59
C ASN A 41 -15.82 3.72 10.04
N LEU A 42 -15.28 4.84 9.58
CA LEU A 42 -15.73 6.20 9.94
C LEU A 42 -16.59 6.83 8.84
N GLY A 43 -17.18 6.00 7.98
CA GLY A 43 -17.99 6.37 6.82
C GLY A 43 -17.16 6.41 5.54
N ASN A 44 -17.29 5.37 4.72
CA ASN A 44 -16.53 5.16 3.47
C ASN A 44 -15.01 5.18 3.65
N THR A 45 -14.50 4.74 4.80
CA THR A 45 -13.05 4.74 5.11
C THR A 45 -12.39 3.36 5.02
N CYS A 46 -13.02 2.38 4.36
CA CYS A 46 -12.45 1.04 4.22
C CYS A 46 -11.11 1.04 3.46
N TYR A 47 -10.91 1.96 2.50
CA TYR A 47 -9.62 2.17 1.83
C TYR A 47 -8.50 2.50 2.82
N MET A 48 -8.79 3.34 3.82
CA MET A 48 -7.84 3.70 4.88
C MET A 48 -7.58 2.51 5.78
N ASN A 49 -8.64 1.81 6.21
CA ASN A 49 -8.52 0.65 7.09
C ASN A 49 -7.66 -0.44 6.43
N ALA A 50 -7.91 -0.78 5.16
CA ALA A 50 -7.12 -1.77 4.45
C ALA A 50 -5.64 -1.39 4.36
N ILE A 51 -5.32 -0.12 4.06
CA ILE A 51 -3.93 0.36 4.01
C ILE A 51 -3.26 0.34 5.38
N LEU A 52 -3.96 0.78 6.43
CA LEU A 52 -3.42 0.75 7.79
C LEU A 52 -3.15 -0.67 8.27
N GLN A 53 -4.02 -1.63 7.94
CA GLN A 53 -3.79 -3.05 8.21
C GLN A 53 -2.55 -3.58 7.49
N CYS A 54 -2.41 -3.30 6.18
CA CYS A 54 -1.23 -3.72 5.42
C CYS A 54 0.07 -3.11 5.97
N LEU A 55 0.09 -1.81 6.27
CA LEU A 55 1.25 -1.15 6.89
C LEU A 55 1.53 -1.69 8.29
N GLY A 56 0.47 -1.98 9.06
CA GLY A 56 0.53 -2.61 10.37
C GLY A 56 1.01 -4.06 10.37
N SER A 57 1.09 -4.71 9.21
CA SER A 57 1.71 -6.04 9.05
C SER A 57 3.21 -5.99 8.70
N VAL A 58 3.73 -4.81 8.30
CA VAL A 58 5.14 -4.65 7.95
C VAL A 58 5.98 -4.55 9.23
N SER A 59 6.49 -5.69 9.69
CA SER A 59 7.15 -5.82 11.01
C SER A 59 8.28 -4.80 11.25
N PRO A 60 9.19 -4.52 10.30
CA PRO A 60 10.23 -3.51 10.51
C PRO A 60 9.69 -2.09 10.71
N LEU A 61 8.55 -1.76 10.09
CA LEU A 61 7.89 -0.48 10.25
C LEU A 61 7.23 -0.39 11.64
N VAL A 62 6.47 -1.42 12.02
CA VAL A 62 5.83 -1.52 13.33
C VAL A 62 6.87 -1.45 14.45
N GLU A 63 7.96 -2.22 14.37
CA GLU A 63 9.04 -2.21 15.37
C GLU A 63 9.64 -0.80 15.53
N TYR A 64 9.78 -0.05 14.42
CA TYR A 64 10.29 1.31 14.47
C TYR A 64 9.41 2.26 15.30
N PHE A 65 8.08 2.14 15.18
CA PHE A 65 7.13 2.93 15.96
C PHE A 65 7.03 2.43 17.41
N LEU A 66 6.85 1.11 17.62
CA LEU A 66 6.71 0.53 18.97
C LEU A 66 7.96 0.69 19.85
N SER A 67 9.16 0.76 19.25
CA SER A 67 10.40 1.00 19.99
C SER A 67 10.61 2.47 20.38
N GLY A 68 9.72 3.39 19.96
CA GLY A 68 9.84 4.82 20.21
C GLY A 68 10.97 5.51 19.44
N LYS A 69 11.67 4.80 18.53
CA LYS A 69 12.75 5.38 17.70
C LYS A 69 12.25 6.57 16.87
N TYR A 70 10.99 6.52 16.44
CA TYR A 70 10.36 7.59 15.66
C TYR A 70 10.41 8.95 16.38
N ILE A 71 10.23 8.99 17.71
CA ILE A 71 10.20 10.23 18.51
C ILE A 71 11.49 11.04 18.33
N THR A 72 12.64 10.37 18.31
CA THR A 72 13.94 11.02 18.12
C THR A 72 14.19 11.50 16.69
N ALA A 73 13.41 11.02 15.73
CA ALA A 73 13.52 11.35 14.31
C ALA A 73 12.45 12.36 13.84
N LEU A 74 11.42 12.62 14.65
CA LEU A 74 10.34 13.53 14.30
C LEU A 74 10.86 14.94 14.04
N GLN A 75 10.49 15.49 12.88
CA GLN A 75 10.63 16.91 12.58
C GLN A 75 9.49 17.69 13.26
N LYS A 76 9.81 18.85 13.84
CA LYS A 76 8.87 19.63 14.66
C LYS A 76 7.63 20.08 13.86
N ASP A 77 7.81 20.36 12.57
CA ASP A 77 6.79 21.00 11.73
C ASP A 77 5.85 20.01 11.02
N CYS A 78 6.14 18.70 11.05
CA CYS A 78 5.38 17.65 10.33
C CYS A 78 5.04 16.44 11.22
N SER A 79 4.84 16.65 12.53
CA SER A 79 4.79 15.55 13.50
C SER A 79 3.42 14.90 13.69
N GLU A 80 2.32 15.56 13.30
CA GLU A 80 0.96 15.14 13.64
C GLU A 80 0.58 13.78 13.02
N VAL A 81 0.74 13.62 11.71
CA VAL A 81 0.38 12.39 10.99
C VAL A 81 1.22 11.21 11.49
N ALA A 82 2.54 11.39 11.64
CA ALA A 82 3.42 10.33 12.13
C ALA A 82 3.14 9.94 13.58
N THR A 83 2.75 10.91 14.43
CA THR A 83 2.36 10.64 15.82
C THR A 83 1.03 9.91 15.89
N ALA A 84 0.02 10.34 15.11
CA ALA A 84 -1.27 9.67 15.04
C ALA A 84 -1.14 8.25 14.46
N PHE A 85 -0.27 8.05 13.47
CA PHE A 85 0.06 6.72 12.95
C PHE A 85 0.69 5.84 14.03
N ALA A 86 1.62 6.39 14.83
CA ALA A 86 2.24 5.67 15.93
C ALA A 86 1.21 5.20 16.97
N TYR A 87 0.20 6.01 17.28
CA TYR A 87 -0.89 5.62 18.17
C TYR A 87 -1.72 4.46 17.61
N VAL A 88 -2.15 4.55 16.35
CA VAL A 88 -2.89 3.45 15.70
C VAL A 88 -2.07 2.15 15.73
N MET A 89 -0.78 2.21 15.37
CA MET A 89 0.10 1.03 15.40
C MET A 89 0.28 0.49 16.82
N THR A 90 0.37 1.37 17.82
CA THR A 90 0.50 0.96 19.23
C THR A 90 -0.76 0.26 19.71
N ASP A 91 -1.93 0.83 19.46
CA ASP A 91 -3.21 0.25 19.91
C ASP A 91 -3.49 -1.10 19.23
N MET A 92 -3.23 -1.21 17.92
CA MET A 92 -3.37 -2.48 17.20
C MET A 92 -2.44 -3.59 17.71
N TRP A 93 -1.23 -3.22 18.18
CA TRP A 93 -0.22 -4.18 18.62
C TRP A 93 -0.14 -4.38 20.14
N LEU A 94 -0.80 -3.53 20.93
CA LEU A 94 -1.08 -3.81 22.34
C LEU A 94 -1.99 -5.03 22.46
N GLY A 95 -3.02 -5.13 21.59
CA GLY A 95 -3.95 -6.25 21.55
C GLY A 95 -5.00 -6.24 22.66
N ASP A 96 -5.13 -5.14 23.40
CA ASP A 96 -6.09 -4.98 24.50
C ASP A 96 -7.54 -4.74 24.03
N SER A 97 -7.76 -4.65 22.71
CA SER A 97 -9.06 -4.37 22.11
C SER A 97 -9.23 -5.08 20.78
N GLU A 98 -10.45 -5.55 20.51
CA GLU A 98 -10.83 -6.19 19.25
C GLU A 98 -10.87 -5.19 18.08
N CYS A 99 -11.09 -3.90 18.38
CA CYS A 99 -11.19 -2.85 17.38
C CYS A 99 -10.57 -1.53 17.86
N VAL A 100 -9.87 -0.84 16.96
CA VAL A 100 -9.30 0.50 17.16
C VAL A 100 -9.98 1.51 16.24
N SER A 101 -10.14 2.75 16.72
CA SER A 101 -10.69 3.85 15.90
C SER A 101 -9.56 4.72 15.35
N PRO A 102 -9.33 4.76 14.02
CA PRO A 102 -8.28 5.60 13.42
C PRO A 102 -8.70 7.08 13.27
N GLU A 103 -9.58 7.59 14.13
CA GLU A 103 -10.17 8.94 14.01
C GLU A 103 -9.12 10.05 14.10
N ILE A 104 -8.19 9.94 15.05
CA ILE A 104 -7.09 10.91 15.22
C ILE A 104 -6.19 10.91 13.98
N PHE A 105 -5.90 9.73 13.43
CA PHE A 105 -5.10 9.60 12.20
C PHE A 105 -5.83 10.19 10.99
N ARG A 106 -7.12 9.91 10.84
CA ARG A 106 -7.95 10.50 9.79
C ARG A 106 -7.97 12.02 9.88
N ALA A 107 -8.16 12.58 11.08
CA ALA A 107 -8.20 14.02 11.28
C ALA A 107 -6.85 14.67 10.95
N ALA A 108 -5.74 14.11 11.43
CA ALA A 108 -4.40 14.62 11.16
C ALA A 108 -4.08 14.65 9.65
N LEU A 109 -4.35 13.55 8.93
CA LEU A 109 -4.11 13.50 7.49
C LEU A 109 -5.12 14.36 6.72
N GLY A 110 -6.38 14.39 7.16
CA GLY A 110 -7.45 15.15 6.55
C GLY A 110 -7.29 16.67 6.63
N ASN A 111 -6.58 17.17 7.65
CA ASN A 111 -6.20 18.58 7.77
C ASN A 111 -5.22 19.01 6.66
N LEU A 112 -4.33 18.12 6.23
CA LEU A 112 -3.40 18.35 5.12
C LEU A 112 -4.07 18.10 3.76
N TYR A 113 -4.93 17.08 3.71
CA TYR A 113 -5.59 16.61 2.49
C TYR A 113 -7.12 16.55 2.69
N PRO A 114 -7.84 17.67 2.49
CA PRO A 114 -9.28 17.76 2.77
C PRO A 114 -10.16 16.75 2.02
N ALA A 115 -9.66 16.16 0.93
CA ALA A 115 -10.34 15.08 0.21
C ALA A 115 -10.65 13.86 1.12
N PHE A 116 -9.76 13.54 2.07
CA PHE A 116 -9.93 12.40 2.99
C PHE A 116 -10.86 12.68 4.18
N MET A 117 -11.29 13.94 4.36
CA MET A 117 -12.34 14.27 5.33
C MET A 117 -13.74 14.03 4.78
N LYS A 118 -13.92 14.08 3.46
CA LYS A 118 -15.19 13.77 2.82
C LYS A 118 -15.56 12.31 3.08
N LYS A 119 -16.85 12.02 3.26
CA LYS A 119 -17.37 10.64 3.38
C LYS A 119 -17.54 10.00 1.99
N THR A 120 -16.63 10.27 1.07
CA THR A 120 -16.59 9.68 -0.27
C THR A 120 -15.55 8.57 -0.28
N GLN A 121 -15.75 7.58 -1.15
CA GLN A 121 -14.73 6.57 -1.38
C GLN A 121 -13.52 7.19 -2.07
N GLN A 122 -12.35 6.58 -1.84
CA GLN A 122 -11.07 7.04 -2.35
C GLN A 122 -10.27 5.84 -2.85
N ASP A 123 -9.29 6.12 -3.71
CA ASP A 123 -8.38 5.11 -4.20
C ASP A 123 -7.36 4.75 -3.10
N ALA A 124 -7.24 3.45 -2.78
CA ALA A 124 -6.35 2.98 -1.73
C ALA A 124 -4.86 3.16 -2.08
N GLN A 125 -4.50 3.12 -3.36
CA GLN A 125 -3.13 3.35 -3.83
C GLN A 125 -2.74 4.81 -3.68
N GLU A 126 -3.64 5.74 -4.05
CA GLU A 126 -3.41 7.17 -3.85
C GLU A 126 -3.26 7.49 -2.35
N PHE A 127 -4.16 6.99 -1.52
CA PHE A 127 -4.09 7.15 -0.07
C PHE A 127 -2.76 6.64 0.50
N LEU A 128 -2.32 5.45 0.09
CA LEU A 128 -1.05 4.86 0.51
C LEU A 128 0.14 5.77 0.19
N ILE A 129 0.18 6.35 -1.02
CA ILE A 129 1.26 7.27 -1.40
C ILE A 129 1.28 8.49 -0.48
N TYR A 130 0.13 9.10 -0.21
CA TYR A 130 0.06 10.23 0.72
C TYR A 130 0.57 9.86 2.11
N VAL A 131 0.13 8.71 2.66
CA VAL A 131 0.61 8.25 3.96
C VAL A 131 2.13 8.02 3.96
N LEU A 132 2.69 7.35 2.95
CA LEU A 132 4.13 7.10 2.88
C LEU A 132 4.93 8.40 2.76
N ASN A 133 4.44 9.39 2.00
CA ASN A 133 5.08 10.69 1.84
C ASN A 133 5.05 11.49 3.15
N GLU A 134 3.91 11.56 3.84
CA GLU A 134 3.82 12.25 5.13
C GLU A 134 4.70 11.60 6.19
N LEU A 135 4.74 10.27 6.24
CA LEU A 135 5.65 9.56 7.13
C LEU A 135 7.12 9.79 6.76
N HIS A 136 7.45 9.93 5.47
CA HIS A 136 8.80 10.26 5.04
C HIS A 136 9.19 11.67 5.49
N GLU A 137 8.37 12.67 5.18
CA GLU A 137 8.61 14.08 5.51
C GLU A 137 8.73 14.29 7.02
N ALA A 138 7.88 13.62 7.81
CA ALA A 138 7.93 13.67 9.27
C ALA A 138 9.19 13.05 9.88
N LEU A 139 9.78 12.03 9.23
CA LEU A 139 10.84 11.17 9.81
C LEU A 139 12.19 11.28 9.08
N LYS A 140 12.32 12.20 8.11
CA LYS A 140 13.56 12.35 7.36
C LYS A 140 14.69 12.94 8.19
N LYS A 141 15.88 12.40 8.01
CA LYS A 141 17.12 12.85 8.64
C LYS A 141 17.94 13.66 7.66
N TYR A 142 18.29 14.88 8.06
CA TYR A 142 19.27 15.70 7.35
C TYR A 142 20.69 15.26 7.70
N HIS A 143 21.38 14.61 6.76
CA HIS A 143 22.83 14.42 6.88
C HIS A 143 23.54 15.75 6.63
N ARG A 144 23.64 16.61 7.67
CA ARG A 144 24.59 17.72 7.67
C ARG A 144 26.00 17.13 7.77
N ARG A 145 26.70 16.97 6.64
CA ARG A 145 28.16 16.80 6.67
C ARG A 145 28.75 18.07 7.30
N ARG A 146 29.17 18.01 8.57
CA ARG A 146 29.99 19.04 9.21
C ARG A 146 31.33 19.06 8.48
N SER A 147 31.47 19.98 7.53
CA SER A 147 32.78 20.30 6.98
C SER A 147 33.55 21.10 8.03
N TYR A 148 34.46 20.45 8.77
CA TYR A 148 35.50 21.16 9.51
C TYR A 148 36.53 21.68 8.52
N GLY A 149 36.16 22.71 7.77
CA GLY A 149 37.08 23.48 6.94
C GLY A 149 37.54 24.72 7.72
N LYS A 150 38.72 24.66 8.32
CA LYS A 150 39.49 25.89 8.61
C LYS A 150 39.77 26.56 7.25
N GLY A 151 39.27 27.76 7.04
CA GLY A 151 39.63 28.55 5.87
C GLY A 151 38.54 29.50 5.39
N SER A 152 38.78 30.78 5.61
CA SER A 152 38.01 31.92 5.12
C SER A 152 37.98 32.00 3.59
N VAL A 153 36.83 31.77 2.96
CA VAL A 153 36.48 32.37 1.66
C VAL A 153 34.95 32.55 1.59
N PRO A 154 34.42 33.77 1.32
CA PRO A 154 33.00 33.96 1.08
C PRO A 154 32.68 33.60 -0.38
N ARG A 155 31.93 32.52 -0.61
CA ARG A 155 31.38 32.21 -1.94
C ARG A 155 29.96 31.65 -1.86
N CYS A 156 29.08 32.43 -2.48
CA CYS A 156 27.79 32.09 -3.07
C CYS A 156 27.68 30.61 -3.50
N CYS A 157 26.51 30.01 -3.22
CA CYS A 157 25.98 28.79 -3.81
C CYS A 157 26.84 27.52 -3.75
N ARG A 158 26.68 26.74 -2.68
CA ARG A 158 26.67 25.28 -2.79
C ARG A 158 25.41 24.74 -2.12
N LYS A 159 24.32 24.57 -2.88
CA LYS A 159 23.22 23.67 -2.51
C LYS A 159 23.83 22.28 -2.40
N VAL A 160 24.19 21.89 -1.19
CA VAL A 160 24.61 20.52 -0.87
C VAL A 160 23.35 19.67 -1.00
N ILE A 161 23.28 18.83 -2.03
CA ILE A 161 22.23 17.82 -2.18
C ILE A 161 22.45 16.81 -1.04
N ALA A 162 21.79 17.03 0.09
CA ALA A 162 21.72 16.05 1.15
C ALA A 162 20.72 14.98 0.68
N ASN A 163 21.15 13.72 0.56
CA ASN A 163 20.20 12.62 0.39
C ASN A 163 19.38 12.52 1.68
N GLU A 164 18.14 12.97 1.62
CA GLU A 164 17.18 12.86 2.72
C GLU A 164 16.83 11.38 2.89
N THR A 165 16.94 10.85 4.11
CA THR A 165 16.65 9.42 4.38
C THR A 165 15.72 9.28 5.58
N SER A 166 14.77 8.36 5.50
CA SER A 166 13.87 8.02 6.61
C SER A 166 13.68 6.50 6.67
N ILE A 167 12.92 6.01 7.65
CA ILE A 167 12.51 4.60 7.68
C ILE A 167 11.73 4.22 6.41
N ILE A 168 10.96 5.14 5.85
CA ILE A 168 10.18 4.91 4.62
C ILE A 168 11.10 4.66 3.44
N THR A 169 12.13 5.50 3.23
CA THR A 169 13.07 5.30 2.10
C THR A 169 14.01 4.11 2.29
N GLN A 170 14.19 3.66 3.53
CA GLN A 170 14.94 2.44 3.82
C GLN A 170 14.13 1.16 3.55
N LEU A 171 12.80 1.22 3.68
CA LEU A 171 11.92 0.06 3.52
C LEU A 171 11.31 -0.03 2.12
N PHE A 172 10.66 1.04 1.65
CA PHE A 172 9.77 1.01 0.49
C PHE A 172 10.38 1.59 -0.79
N GLU A 173 11.45 2.38 -0.68
CA GLU A 173 12.00 3.09 -1.83
C GLU A 173 12.91 2.21 -2.71
N GLY A 174 12.44 1.93 -3.92
CA GLY A 174 13.21 1.36 -5.02
C GLY A 174 13.64 2.42 -6.03
N GLN A 175 14.52 2.02 -6.97
CA GLN A 175 14.93 2.83 -8.10
C GLN A 175 14.82 2.05 -9.39
N LEU A 176 14.25 2.69 -10.41
CA LEU A 176 14.25 2.25 -11.80
C LEU A 176 15.36 2.97 -12.56
N ASN A 177 15.97 2.27 -13.49
CA ASN A 177 16.85 2.81 -14.53
C ASN A 177 16.19 2.57 -15.89
N TYR A 178 15.88 3.64 -16.60
CA TYR A 178 15.39 3.62 -17.96
C TYR A 178 16.54 3.82 -18.93
N SER A 179 16.75 2.84 -19.81
CA SER A 179 17.58 2.97 -21.01
C SER A 179 16.72 3.52 -22.13
N ILE A 180 17.13 4.66 -22.69
CA ILE A 180 16.42 5.40 -23.74
C ILE A 180 17.37 5.46 -24.94
N MET A 181 17.10 4.65 -25.96
CA MET A 181 17.96 4.48 -27.14
C MET A 181 17.30 5.07 -28.38
N CYS A 182 17.95 6.05 -29.00
CA CYS A 182 17.53 6.59 -30.29
C CYS A 182 17.72 5.52 -31.38
N LEU A 183 16.67 5.18 -32.13
CA LEU A 183 16.74 4.16 -33.17
C LEU A 183 17.43 4.64 -34.47
N LYS A 184 17.69 5.94 -34.61
CA LYS A 184 18.38 6.52 -35.77
C LYS A 184 19.90 6.57 -35.63
N CYS A 185 20.39 7.02 -34.47
CA CYS A 185 21.83 7.23 -34.23
C CYS A 185 22.41 6.34 -33.13
N GLU A 186 21.59 5.45 -32.55
CA GLU A 186 21.97 4.48 -31.50
C GLU A 186 22.51 5.10 -30.20
N SER A 187 22.44 6.43 -30.06
CA SER A 187 22.79 7.10 -28.81
C SER A 187 21.84 6.68 -27.68
N CYS A 188 22.43 6.37 -26.53
CA CYS A 188 21.71 5.89 -25.35
C CYS A 188 21.80 6.91 -24.21
N THR A 189 20.64 7.27 -23.66
CA THR A 189 20.51 8.09 -22.45
C THR A 189 19.93 7.25 -21.32
N TYR A 190 20.39 7.49 -20.10
CA TYR A 190 19.92 6.78 -18.91
C TYR A 190 19.20 7.75 -17.97
N LYS A 191 18.00 7.38 -17.53
CA LYS A 191 17.21 8.14 -16.55
C LYS A 191 16.94 7.26 -15.33
N ASN A 192 17.24 7.79 -14.14
CA ASN A 192 16.88 7.13 -12.89
C ASN A 192 15.61 7.73 -12.32
N GLU A 193 14.70 6.88 -11.84
CA GLU A 193 13.47 7.29 -11.18
C GLU A 193 13.30 6.52 -9.88
N VAL A 194 12.82 7.21 -8.85
CA VAL A 194 12.55 6.64 -7.54
C VAL A 194 11.08 6.21 -7.48
N PHE A 195 10.78 5.08 -6.85
CA PHE A 195 9.40 4.65 -6.61
C PHE A 195 9.23 4.04 -5.21
N THR A 196 8.02 4.18 -4.66
CA THR A 196 7.56 3.45 -3.46
C THR A 196 6.52 2.38 -3.79
N VAL A 197 5.76 2.59 -4.87
CA VAL A 197 4.75 1.67 -5.41
C VAL A 197 5.00 1.50 -6.91
N LEU A 198 5.09 0.25 -7.37
CA LEU A 198 5.24 -0.07 -8.79
C LEU A 198 3.88 -0.42 -9.38
N SER A 199 3.36 0.43 -10.27
CA SER A 199 2.05 0.25 -10.88
C SER A 199 2.14 -0.56 -12.18
N LEU A 200 1.71 -1.82 -12.12
CA LEU A 200 1.83 -2.79 -13.20
C LEU A 200 0.61 -2.75 -14.14
N PRO A 201 0.83 -2.74 -15.47
CA PRO A 201 -0.24 -2.98 -16.43
C PRO A 201 -0.70 -4.45 -16.33
N ILE A 202 -1.95 -4.68 -16.73
CA ILE A 202 -2.55 -6.01 -16.77
C ILE A 202 -2.69 -6.39 -18.26
N PRO A 203 -1.89 -7.36 -18.76
CA PRO A 203 -1.80 -7.65 -20.20
C PRO A 203 -2.98 -8.46 -20.75
N SER A 204 -3.83 -9.02 -19.88
CA SER A 204 -4.94 -9.92 -20.25
C SER A 204 -6.25 -9.45 -19.63
N GLU A 205 -7.36 -9.64 -20.34
CA GLU A 205 -8.70 -9.30 -19.83
C GLU A 205 -9.30 -10.41 -18.93
N CYS A 206 -8.87 -11.67 -19.10
CA CYS A 206 -9.44 -12.82 -18.39
C CYS A 206 -8.57 -13.30 -17.23
N GLU A 207 -7.37 -13.78 -17.54
CA GLU A 207 -6.43 -14.35 -16.57
C GLU A 207 -4.99 -14.05 -16.99
N CYS A 208 -4.10 -13.78 -16.03
CA CYS A 208 -2.65 -13.76 -16.21
C CYS A 208 -1.91 -14.00 -14.88
N SER A 209 -0.60 -14.15 -14.93
CA SER A 209 0.25 -14.17 -13.74
C SER A 209 0.80 -12.78 -13.39
N LEU A 210 1.25 -12.60 -12.15
CA LEU A 210 2.02 -11.42 -11.74
C LEU A 210 3.31 -11.28 -12.56
N GLN A 211 3.90 -12.41 -12.96
CA GLN A 211 5.06 -12.47 -13.84
C GLN A 211 4.76 -11.90 -15.23
N ASP A 212 3.56 -12.14 -15.78
CA ASP A 212 3.14 -11.55 -17.06
C ASP A 212 2.99 -10.02 -16.93
N CYS A 213 2.43 -9.54 -15.81
CA CYS A 213 2.33 -8.11 -15.53
C CYS A 213 3.72 -7.45 -15.41
N LEU A 214 4.66 -8.11 -14.73
CA LEU A 214 6.06 -7.66 -14.60
C LEU A 214 6.77 -7.68 -15.95
N GLN A 215 6.61 -8.75 -16.74
CA GLN A 215 7.17 -8.85 -18.08
C GLN A 215 6.64 -7.73 -18.97
N CYS A 216 5.33 -7.47 -18.95
CA CYS A 216 4.72 -6.37 -19.69
C CYS A 216 5.31 -5.01 -19.27
N PHE A 217 5.52 -4.78 -17.97
CA PHE A 217 6.11 -3.53 -17.47
C PHE A 217 7.58 -3.35 -17.89
N PHE A 218 8.40 -4.41 -17.82
CA PHE A 218 9.84 -4.36 -18.11
C PHE A 218 10.21 -4.67 -19.57
N GLN A 219 9.21 -4.96 -20.41
CA GLN A 219 9.40 -5.14 -21.83
C GLN A 219 9.93 -3.84 -22.46
N GLN A 220 10.81 -3.98 -23.44
CA GLN A 220 11.24 -2.84 -24.24
C GLN A 220 10.05 -2.33 -25.06
N ASP A 221 9.71 -1.07 -24.86
CA ASP A 221 8.70 -0.37 -25.64
C ASP A 221 9.36 0.53 -26.69
N THR A 222 8.67 0.80 -27.78
CA THR A 222 9.16 1.69 -28.84
C THR A 222 8.21 2.85 -29.02
N LEU A 223 8.69 4.04 -28.67
CA LEU A 223 7.92 5.27 -28.75
C LEU A 223 7.93 5.78 -30.19
N THR A 224 6.79 5.63 -30.85
CA THR A 224 6.56 6.00 -32.25
C THR A 224 5.57 7.16 -32.37
N TRP A 225 5.47 7.74 -33.57
CA TRP A 225 4.50 8.78 -33.91
C TRP A 225 4.50 9.98 -32.93
N ASN A 226 3.38 10.22 -32.25
CA ASN A 226 3.20 11.37 -31.35
C ASN A 226 4.05 11.28 -30.07
N ASN A 227 4.56 10.10 -29.74
CA ASN A 227 5.33 9.83 -28.52
C ASN A 227 6.86 9.88 -28.74
N GLN A 228 7.31 10.23 -29.95
CA GLN A 228 8.74 10.34 -30.26
C GLN A 228 9.47 11.32 -29.33
N ILE A 229 10.68 10.95 -28.93
CA ILE A 229 11.54 11.73 -28.04
C ILE A 229 12.52 12.56 -28.88
N HIS A 230 12.80 13.79 -28.44
CA HIS A 230 13.83 14.62 -29.05
C HIS A 230 15.23 14.05 -28.74
N CYS A 231 15.96 13.67 -29.78
CA CYS A 231 17.33 13.19 -29.66
C CYS A 231 18.31 14.37 -29.71
N SER A 232 19.16 14.53 -28.69
CA SER A 232 20.17 15.60 -28.63
C SER A 232 21.24 15.51 -29.72
N PHE A 233 21.50 14.31 -30.26
CA PHE A 233 22.48 14.10 -31.33
C PHE A 233 21.90 14.26 -32.73
N CYS A 234 20.60 14.00 -32.92
CA CYS A 234 19.92 14.19 -34.20
C CYS A 234 19.19 15.54 -34.31
N GLU A 235 19.13 16.29 -33.21
CA GLU A 235 18.44 17.60 -33.08
C GLU A 235 16.99 17.58 -33.57
N THR A 236 16.35 16.41 -33.52
CA THR A 236 15.00 16.16 -34.05
C THR A 236 14.30 15.08 -33.23
N LYS A 237 12.97 15.00 -33.33
CA LYS A 237 12.19 13.89 -32.75
C LYS A 237 12.50 12.60 -33.49
N GLN A 238 12.79 11.54 -32.75
CA GLN A 238 13.16 10.25 -33.28
C GLN A 238 12.38 9.14 -32.58
N GLU A 239 12.17 8.04 -33.32
CA GLU A 239 11.71 6.80 -32.72
C GLU A 239 12.76 6.32 -31.71
N THR A 240 12.26 5.92 -30.54
CA THR A 240 13.12 5.69 -29.38
C THR A 240 12.68 4.41 -28.69
N ALA A 241 13.61 3.48 -28.51
CA ALA A 241 13.39 2.30 -27.68
C ALA A 241 13.62 2.69 -26.21
N VAL A 242 12.65 2.35 -25.36
CA VAL A 242 12.70 2.59 -23.92
C VAL A 242 12.58 1.26 -23.19
N ARG A 243 13.50 1.02 -22.26
CA ARG A 243 13.47 -0.18 -21.42
C ARG A 243 13.74 0.17 -19.98
N ALA A 244 12.86 -0.27 -19.09
CA ALA A 244 13.06 -0.15 -17.65
C ALA A 244 13.85 -1.33 -17.08
N SER A 245 14.54 -1.09 -15.96
CA SER A 245 15.14 -2.11 -15.12
C SER A 245 15.22 -1.62 -13.68
N ILE A 246 15.24 -2.51 -12.70
CA ILE A 246 15.37 -2.17 -11.28
C ILE A 246 16.86 -2.00 -10.95
N SER A 247 17.29 -0.78 -10.65
CA SER A 247 18.66 -0.48 -10.22
C SER A 247 18.84 -0.65 -8.70
N LYS A 248 17.80 -0.39 -7.92
CA LYS A 248 17.73 -0.64 -6.47
C LYS A 248 16.38 -1.26 -6.13
N ALA A 249 16.38 -2.51 -5.67
CA ALA A 249 15.16 -3.15 -5.19
C ALA A 249 14.88 -2.74 -3.72
N PRO A 250 13.64 -2.39 -3.35
CA PRO A 250 13.29 -2.02 -1.98
C PRO A 250 13.21 -3.26 -1.08
N LYS A 251 13.23 -3.08 0.25
CA LYS A 251 13.05 -4.20 1.19
C LYS A 251 11.62 -4.73 1.17
N ILE A 252 10.68 -3.80 1.07
CA ILE A 252 9.25 -4.06 0.87
C ILE A 252 8.88 -3.47 -0.49
N ILE A 253 8.52 -4.32 -1.45
CA ILE A 253 8.01 -3.88 -2.74
C ILE A 253 6.49 -3.94 -2.73
N ILE A 254 5.85 -2.89 -3.25
CA ILE A 254 4.40 -2.81 -3.35
C ILE A 254 4.05 -2.77 -4.84
N PHE A 255 3.27 -3.75 -5.28
CA PHE A 255 2.72 -3.76 -6.63
C PHE A 255 1.29 -3.26 -6.60
N HIS A 256 1.00 -2.24 -7.41
CA HIS A 256 -0.34 -1.80 -7.71
C HIS A 256 -0.77 -2.40 -9.05
N LEU A 257 -1.87 -3.15 -9.04
CA LEU A 257 -2.46 -3.71 -10.25
C LEU A 257 -3.38 -2.67 -10.86
N LYS A 258 -3.03 -2.12 -12.03
CA LYS A 258 -3.79 -1.05 -12.71
C LYS A 258 -5.14 -1.54 -13.24
N ARG A 259 -6.06 -1.82 -12.32
CA ARG A 259 -7.40 -2.33 -12.64
C ARG A 259 -8.35 -1.25 -13.13
N PHE A 260 -8.13 0.00 -12.76
CA PHE A 260 -9.02 1.09 -13.14
C PHE A 260 -8.55 1.76 -14.42
N ASP A 261 -9.49 1.94 -15.34
CA ASP A 261 -9.28 2.54 -16.65
C ASP A 261 -10.39 3.57 -16.91
N ILE A 262 -10.01 4.71 -17.50
CA ILE A 262 -10.93 5.80 -17.82
C ILE A 262 -10.76 6.11 -19.32
N LEU A 263 -11.73 5.64 -20.12
CA LEU A 263 -11.78 5.85 -21.56
C LEU A 263 -12.89 6.87 -21.86
N GLY A 264 -12.48 8.14 -21.99
CA GLY A 264 -13.42 9.26 -22.16
C GLY A 264 -14.28 9.45 -20.91
N THR A 265 -15.59 9.21 -21.03
CA THR A 265 -16.54 9.26 -19.90
C THR A 265 -16.77 7.89 -19.26
N MET A 266 -16.35 6.79 -19.88
CA MET A 266 -16.55 5.45 -19.33
C MET A 266 -15.43 5.09 -18.36
N LYS A 267 -15.83 4.78 -17.13
CA LYS A 267 -14.98 4.19 -16.10
C LYS A 267 -15.14 2.67 -16.16
N ARG A 268 -14.03 1.94 -16.18
CA ARG A 268 -14.02 0.47 -16.20
C ARG A 268 -13.08 -0.06 -15.13
N LYS A 269 -13.46 -1.17 -14.51
CA LYS A 269 -12.59 -1.97 -13.64
C LYS A 269 -12.29 -3.31 -14.31
N LEU A 270 -11.01 -3.61 -14.51
CA LEU A 270 -10.51 -4.90 -14.96
C LEU A 270 -10.68 -5.93 -13.84
N ARG A 271 -11.43 -7.00 -14.15
CA ARG A 271 -11.73 -8.12 -13.25
C ARG A 271 -10.86 -9.34 -13.55
N THR A 272 -9.77 -9.16 -14.30
CA THR A 272 -8.78 -10.19 -14.62
C THR A 272 -8.35 -10.93 -13.35
N ASP A 273 -8.38 -12.25 -13.39
CA ASP A 273 -7.80 -13.07 -12.33
C ASP A 273 -6.27 -13.06 -12.47
N ILE A 274 -5.56 -12.65 -11.41
CA ILE A 274 -4.11 -12.46 -11.46
C ILE A 274 -3.47 -13.40 -10.47
N HIS A 275 -2.82 -14.45 -10.97
CA HIS A 275 -2.11 -15.40 -10.12
C HIS A 275 -0.81 -14.79 -9.57
N TYR A 276 -0.68 -14.70 -8.24
CA TYR A 276 0.51 -14.14 -7.59
C TYR A 276 1.14 -15.12 -6.57
N PRO A 277 2.46 -15.31 -6.59
CA PRO A 277 3.12 -16.28 -5.71
C PRO A 277 3.17 -15.81 -4.26
N LEU A 278 2.65 -16.59 -3.31
CA LEU A 278 2.75 -16.26 -1.87
C LEU A 278 4.19 -16.26 -1.36
N THR A 279 5.08 -17.05 -1.97
CA THR A 279 6.49 -17.15 -1.56
C THR A 279 7.42 -17.18 -2.76
N ASN A 280 8.69 -16.81 -2.54
CA ASN A 280 9.77 -16.93 -3.51
C ASN A 280 9.53 -16.20 -4.85
N LEU A 281 8.85 -15.05 -4.84
CA LEU A 281 8.78 -14.18 -6.02
C LEU A 281 10.21 -13.73 -6.40
N ASP A 282 10.61 -14.05 -7.64
CA ASP A 282 11.91 -13.71 -8.18
C ASP A 282 11.85 -12.47 -9.07
N LEU A 283 12.55 -11.41 -8.65
CA LEU A 283 12.71 -10.19 -9.43
C LEU A 283 14.07 -10.10 -10.13
N THR A 284 14.92 -11.12 -10.02
CA THR A 284 16.24 -11.19 -10.65
C THR A 284 16.21 -10.86 -12.15
N PRO A 285 15.23 -11.32 -12.96
CA PRO A 285 15.18 -11.01 -14.39
C PRO A 285 15.07 -9.51 -14.70
N TYR A 286 14.55 -8.72 -13.77
CA TYR A 286 14.27 -7.31 -13.96
C TYR A 286 15.30 -6.40 -13.27
N ILE A 287 16.20 -6.96 -12.46
CA ILE A 287 17.25 -6.22 -11.74
C ILE A 287 18.49 -6.05 -12.63
N CYS A 288 19.08 -4.85 -12.62
CA CYS A 288 20.31 -4.59 -13.35
C CYS A 288 21.41 -5.60 -12.94
N PRO A 289 22.12 -6.25 -13.90
CA PRO A 289 23.09 -7.31 -13.62
C PRO A 289 24.19 -6.92 -12.62
N VAL A 290 24.57 -5.64 -12.60
CA VAL A 290 25.61 -5.07 -11.73
C VAL A 290 25.24 -5.12 -10.25
N PHE A 291 23.95 -5.17 -9.92
CA PHE A 291 23.43 -5.14 -8.56
C PHE A 291 22.76 -6.45 -8.13
N ARG A 292 23.08 -7.58 -8.78
CA ARG A 292 22.54 -8.90 -8.45
C ARG A 292 22.90 -9.35 -7.04
N LYS A 293 22.13 -8.89 -6.07
CA LYS A 293 21.67 -9.75 -4.98
C LYS A 293 20.41 -10.44 -5.49
N HIS A 294 20.13 -11.66 -5.03
CA HIS A 294 18.92 -12.40 -5.39
C HIS A 294 17.89 -12.30 -4.26
N PRO A 295 17.26 -11.12 -4.01
CA PRO A 295 16.23 -11.02 -3.01
C PRO A 295 15.02 -11.85 -3.47
N LYS A 296 14.74 -12.92 -2.75
CA LYS A 296 13.46 -13.61 -2.86
C LYS A 296 12.43 -12.85 -2.05
N TYR A 297 11.28 -12.59 -2.63
CA TYR A 297 10.20 -11.88 -1.97
C TYR A 297 9.09 -12.83 -1.56
N ASN A 298 8.54 -12.63 -0.36
CA ASN A 298 7.36 -13.34 0.14
C ASN A 298 6.23 -12.33 0.37
N LEU A 299 5.01 -12.73 0.03
CA LEU A 299 3.83 -11.90 0.20
C LEU A 299 3.56 -11.67 1.70
N CYS A 300 3.40 -10.42 2.12
CA CYS A 300 2.98 -10.05 3.48
C CYS A 300 1.51 -9.71 3.56
N ALA A 301 1.02 -8.97 2.56
CA ALA A 301 -0.29 -8.36 2.63
C ALA A 301 -0.88 -8.15 1.23
N VAL A 302 -2.20 -8.19 1.18
CA VAL A 302 -3.01 -7.96 -0.02
C VAL A 302 -4.11 -6.98 0.35
N VAL A 303 -4.25 -5.91 -0.43
CA VAL A 303 -5.46 -5.08 -0.40
C VAL A 303 -6.39 -5.61 -1.47
N ASN A 304 -7.59 -6.00 -1.10
CA ASN A 304 -8.63 -6.42 -2.03
C ASN A 304 -9.62 -5.28 -2.25
N HIS A 305 -10.16 -5.16 -3.46
CA HIS A 305 -11.22 -4.21 -3.78
C HIS A 305 -12.40 -4.90 -4.45
N PHE A 306 -13.60 -4.73 -3.90
CA PHE A 306 -14.88 -5.17 -4.45
C PHE A 306 -15.66 -3.99 -5.03
N GLY A 307 -16.56 -4.22 -5.99
CA GLY A 307 -17.29 -3.13 -6.66
C GLY A 307 -16.47 -2.36 -7.70
N ASP A 308 -16.91 -1.15 -8.06
CA ASP A 308 -16.41 -0.33 -9.16
C ASP A 308 -15.86 1.02 -8.66
N LEU A 309 -15.45 1.92 -9.57
CA LEU A 309 -14.72 3.15 -9.25
C LEU A 309 -15.55 4.17 -8.45
N ASP A 310 -16.86 4.19 -8.65
CA ASP A 310 -17.78 5.13 -7.97
C ASP A 310 -18.40 4.52 -6.69
N GLY A 311 -18.12 3.26 -6.40
CA GLY A 311 -18.73 2.52 -5.31
C GLY A 311 -18.20 1.09 -5.19
N GLY A 312 -17.53 0.81 -4.08
CA GLY A 312 -16.86 -0.43 -3.79
C GLY A 312 -16.56 -0.62 -2.31
N HIS A 313 -15.71 -1.59 -1.99
CA HIS A 313 -15.31 -1.88 -0.63
C HIS A 313 -13.90 -2.46 -0.60
N TYR A 314 -13.08 -1.99 0.34
CA TYR A 314 -11.72 -2.47 0.52
C TYR A 314 -11.62 -3.38 1.74
N THR A 315 -10.86 -4.45 1.62
CA THR A 315 -10.46 -5.33 2.73
C THR A 315 -8.97 -5.59 2.62
N ALA A 316 -8.36 -6.09 3.69
CA ALA A 316 -6.95 -6.47 3.69
C ALA A 316 -6.76 -7.90 4.16
N PHE A 317 -5.92 -8.66 3.46
CA PHE A 317 -5.38 -9.91 3.96
C PHE A 317 -3.96 -9.66 4.41
N CYS A 318 -3.61 -9.97 5.66
CA CYS A 318 -2.26 -9.75 6.17
C CYS A 318 -1.74 -10.99 6.89
N LYS A 319 -0.46 -11.31 6.65
CA LYS A 319 0.25 -12.35 7.37
C LYS A 319 0.75 -11.79 8.70
N ASN A 320 0.29 -12.36 9.81
CA ASN A 320 0.73 -11.95 11.13
C ASN A 320 2.11 -12.55 11.42
N SER A 321 3.06 -11.73 11.89
CA SER A 321 4.43 -12.18 12.14
C SER A 321 4.61 -12.97 13.43
N VAL A 322 3.63 -12.95 14.34
CA VAL A 322 3.65 -13.70 15.60
C VAL A 322 3.05 -15.09 15.38
N THR A 323 1.83 -15.16 14.88
CA THR A 323 1.14 -16.45 14.68
C THR A 323 1.56 -17.16 13.39
N GLN A 324 2.21 -16.45 12.46
CA GLN A 324 2.57 -16.92 11.12
C GLN A 324 1.36 -17.30 10.23
N ALA A 325 0.13 -17.01 10.68
CA ALA A 325 -1.11 -17.23 9.96
C ALA A 325 -1.56 -15.99 9.17
N TRP A 326 -2.44 -16.20 8.19
CA TRP A 326 -3.10 -15.12 7.46
C TRP A 326 -4.41 -14.74 8.12
N TYR A 327 -4.70 -13.44 8.15
CA TYR A 327 -5.97 -12.92 8.62
C TYR A 327 -6.61 -12.03 7.57
N SER A 328 -7.93 -12.14 7.45
CA SER A 328 -8.79 -11.21 6.74
C SER A 328 -9.26 -10.10 7.67
N PHE A 329 -9.03 -8.86 7.27
CA PHE A 329 -9.46 -7.66 7.95
C PHE A 329 -10.48 -6.93 7.08
N ASP A 330 -11.72 -6.94 7.56
CA ASP A 330 -12.85 -6.26 6.94
C ASP A 330 -13.43 -5.27 7.96
N ASP A 331 -12.84 -4.08 7.98
CA ASP A 331 -13.06 -3.06 9.00
C ASP A 331 -12.90 -3.65 10.41
N THR A 332 -13.99 -3.75 11.18
CA THR A 332 -13.98 -4.25 12.56
C THR A 332 -13.96 -5.78 12.63
N ARG A 333 -14.25 -6.47 11.51
CA ARG A 333 -14.30 -7.94 11.47
C ARG A 333 -12.93 -8.48 11.12
N VAL A 334 -12.43 -9.37 11.97
CA VAL A 334 -11.15 -10.06 11.76
C VAL A 334 -11.39 -11.55 11.81
N SER A 335 -10.85 -12.29 10.84
CA SER A 335 -10.93 -13.75 10.83
C SER A 335 -9.65 -14.35 10.27
N GLU A 336 -9.18 -15.45 10.86
CA GLU A 336 -8.08 -16.23 10.29
C GLU A 336 -8.52 -16.86 8.97
N ILE A 337 -7.62 -16.92 7.98
CA ILE A 337 -7.85 -17.52 6.67
C ILE A 337 -6.68 -18.45 6.30
N PRO A 338 -6.93 -19.56 5.58
CA PRO A 338 -5.86 -20.42 5.09
C PRO A 338 -5.12 -19.76 3.92
N ASP A 339 -3.86 -20.16 3.69
CA ASP A 339 -3.03 -19.70 2.56
C ASP A 339 -3.75 -19.82 1.20
N THR A 340 -4.57 -20.85 1.02
CA THR A 340 -5.35 -21.08 -0.21
C THR A 340 -6.38 -19.99 -0.51
N SER A 341 -6.84 -19.28 0.52
CA SER A 341 -7.84 -18.19 0.39
C SER A 341 -7.20 -16.84 0.14
N VAL A 342 -5.87 -16.71 0.25
CA VAL A 342 -5.15 -15.45 0.06
C VAL A 342 -5.13 -15.04 -1.42
N GLN A 343 -5.20 -16.01 -2.33
CA GLN A 343 -5.28 -15.79 -3.78
C GLN A 343 -6.70 -15.35 -4.16
N THR A 344 -6.85 -14.13 -4.66
CA THR A 344 -8.17 -13.58 -5.05
C THR A 344 -8.08 -12.78 -6.35
N ALA A 345 -9.16 -12.85 -7.14
CA ALA A 345 -9.32 -11.98 -8.32
C ALA A 345 -9.56 -10.50 -7.95
N THR A 346 -9.83 -10.20 -6.68
CA THR A 346 -10.09 -8.85 -6.18
C THR A 346 -8.85 -8.15 -5.64
N ALA A 347 -7.70 -8.83 -5.61
CA ALA A 347 -6.43 -8.26 -5.22
C ALA A 347 -6.10 -7.01 -6.05
N TYR A 348 -5.73 -5.93 -5.37
CA TYR A 348 -5.53 -4.59 -5.94
C TYR A 348 -4.12 -4.05 -5.61
N LEU A 349 -3.66 -4.22 -4.36
CA LEU A 349 -2.27 -3.96 -3.96
C LEU A 349 -1.66 -5.22 -3.37
N LEU A 350 -0.42 -5.52 -3.74
CA LEU A 350 0.34 -6.67 -3.23
C LEU A 350 1.60 -6.17 -2.53
N PHE A 351 1.77 -6.50 -1.25
CA PHE A 351 2.94 -6.16 -0.46
C PHE A 351 3.84 -7.39 -0.34
N TYR A 352 5.09 -7.22 -0.73
CA TYR A 352 6.09 -8.28 -0.74
C TYR A 352 7.33 -7.86 0.05
N SER A 353 7.82 -8.73 0.93
CA SER A 353 9.03 -8.51 1.74
C SER A 353 10.16 -9.43 1.30
N CYS A 354 11.37 -8.88 1.12
CA CYS A 354 12.59 -9.69 0.97
C CYS A 354 13.28 -10.02 2.31
N GLN A 355 12.72 -9.54 3.42
CA GLN A 355 13.16 -9.87 4.76
C GLN A 355 12.21 -10.91 5.37
N PRO A 356 12.73 -11.91 6.12
CA PRO A 356 11.88 -12.81 6.87
C PRO A 356 11.03 -12.03 7.89
N PHE A 357 9.80 -12.49 8.11
CA PHE A 357 8.89 -11.90 9.10
C PHE A 357 9.42 -12.19 10.50
N SER A 358 10.05 -11.20 11.11
CA SER A 358 10.49 -11.25 12.51
C SER A 358 9.44 -10.61 13.42
N ILE A 359 9.21 -11.22 14.58
CA ILE A 359 8.33 -10.70 15.63
C ILE A 359 8.81 -9.30 16.03
N PRO A 360 7.94 -8.26 16.05
CA PRO A 360 8.32 -6.94 16.53
C PRO A 360 8.78 -7.02 17.98
N ILE A 361 10.04 -6.67 18.26
CA ILE A 361 10.58 -6.71 19.62
C ILE A 361 10.36 -5.34 20.27
N LYS A 362 9.48 -5.27 21.27
CA LYS A 362 9.41 -4.10 22.16
C LYS A 362 10.62 -4.15 23.09
N LYS A 363 11.72 -3.49 22.72
CA LYS A 363 12.84 -3.30 23.66
C LYS A 363 12.40 -2.28 24.72
N CYS A 364 11.84 -2.76 25.83
CA CYS A 364 11.76 -1.95 27.04
C CYS A 364 13.19 -1.56 27.44
N LYS A 365 13.49 -0.26 27.45
CA LYS A 365 14.73 0.22 28.08
C LYS A 365 14.59 -0.07 29.58
N SER A 366 15.45 -0.95 30.09
CA SER A 366 15.67 -1.19 31.51
C SER A 366 16.18 0.07 32.20
#